data_AF-A0A222GD23-F1
#
_entry.id   AF-A0A222GD23-F1
#
_cell.length_a   1.000
_cell.length_b   1.000
_cell.length_c   1.000
_cell.angle_alpha   90.00
_cell.angle_beta   90.00
_cell.angle_gamma   90.00
#
_symmetry.space_group_name_H-M   'P 1'
#
loop_
_entity.id
_entity.type
_entity.pdbx_description
1 polymer ?
#
loop_
_entity_poly.entity_id
_entity_poly.type
_entity_poly.pdbx_seq_one_letter_code
_entity_poly.pdbx_strand_id
1 'polypeptide(L)' 'MPIKKWIIQYVIALPIIFFLLSSVQYLKGRSLEYSIEFGILWALVSITIFAIRRFYNYRKNINCVVCNDLPNNHQDSDGR' A
#
# COMPACT_ATOMS: atom_id res chain seq x y z
N MET A 1 2.88 9.23 13.58
CA MET A 1 2.60 8.56 12.29
C MET A 1 1.86 9.52 11.41
N PRO A 2 2.24 9.67 10.13
CA PRO A 2 1.44 10.45 9.18
C PRO A 2 0.21 9.65 8.74
N ILE A 3 -0.68 9.32 9.68
CA ILE A 3 -1.87 8.45 9.49
C ILE A 3 -2.73 8.93 8.32
N LYS A 4 -2.90 10.26 8.19
CA LYS A 4 -3.63 10.86 7.06
C LYS A 4 -3.01 10.49 5.70
N LYS A 5 -1.68 10.52 5.57
CA LYS A 5 -0.98 10.13 4.33
C LYS A 5 -1.19 8.65 4.03
N TRP A 6 -1.12 7.81 5.06
CA TRP A 6 -1.27 6.36 4.92
C TRP A 6 -2.67 5.97 4.46
N ILE A 7 -3.71 6.54 5.08
CA ILE A 7 -5.09 6.29 4.70
C ILE A 7 -5.33 6.68 3.24
N ILE A 8 -4.91 7.89 2.83
CA ILE A 8 -5.06 8.35 1.45
C ILE A 8 -4.38 7.40 0.46
N GLN A 9 -3.15 6.96 0.75
CA GLN A 9 -2.42 6.04 -0.11
C GLN A 9 -3.14 4.69 -0.26
N TYR A 10 -3.62 4.09 0.83
CA TYR A 10 -4.31 2.80 0.75
C TYR A 10 -5.72 2.89 0.15
N VAL A 11 -6.43 4.01 0.36
CA VAL A 11 -7.71 4.29 -0.30
C VAL A 11 -7.55 4.40 -1.82
N ILE A 12 -6.43 4.95 -2.30
CA ILE A 12 -6.14 5.00 -3.74
C ILE A 12 -5.62 3.66 -4.26
N ALA A 13 -4.79 2.95 -3.49
CA ALA A 13 -4.23 1.66 -3.91
C ALA A 13 -5.29 0.57 -4.04
N LEU A 14 -6.32 0.57 -3.18
CA LEU A 14 -7.37 -0.45 -3.16
C LEU A 14 -8.13 -0.58 -4.48
N PRO A 15 -8.74 0.48 -5.06
CA PRO A 15 -9.42 0.37 -6.33
C PRO A 15 -8.46 -0.02 -7.46
N ILE A 16 -7.23 0.51 -7.48
CA ILE A 16 -6.24 0.18 -8.52
C ILE A 16 -5.92 -1.33 -8.52
N ILE A 17 -5.61 -1.89 -7.36
CA ILE A 17 -5.29 -3.32 -7.23
C ILE A 17 -6.53 -4.17 -7.52
N PHE A 18 -7.70 -3.77 -7.01
CA PHE A 18 -8.96 -4.45 -7.28
C PHE A 18 -9.27 -4.53 -8.79
N PHE A 19 -9.18 -3.42 -9.50
CA PHE A 19 -9.44 -3.38 -10.94
C PHE A 19 -8.41 -4.21 -11.70
N LEU A 20 -7.12 -4.08 -11.36
CA LEU A 20 -6.07 -4.87 -12.00
C LEU A 20 -6.32 -6.38 -11.85
N LEU A 21 -6.60 -6.86 -10.64
CA LEU A 21 -6.83 -8.27 -10.37
C LEU A 21 -8.14 -8.78 -10.97
N SER A 22 -9.23 -8.01 -10.84
CA SER A 22 -10.54 -8.36 -11.42
C SER A 22 -10.47 -8.43 -12.93
N SER A 23 -9.84 -7.43 -13.58
CA SER A 23 -9.68 -7.40 -15.03
C SER A 23 -8.86 -8.58 -15.53
N VAL A 24 -7.77 -8.96 -14.85
CA VAL A 24 -6.98 -10.15 -15.24
C VAL A 24 -7.84 -11.42 -15.23
N GLN A 25 -8.66 -11.63 -14.20
CA GLN A 25 -9.50 -12.82 -14.11
C GLN A 25 -10.63 -12.81 -15.14
N TYR A 26 -11.22 -11.65 -15.38
CA TYR A 26 -12.25 -11.48 -16.40
C TYR A 26 -11.70 -11.75 -17.80
N LEU A 27 -10.53 -11.20 -18.14
CA LEU A 27 -9.85 -11.46 -19.42
C LEU A 27 -9.44 -12.92 -19.60
N LYS A 28 -9.28 -13.67 -18.50
CA LYS A 28 -9.02 -15.12 -18.51
C LYS A 28 -10.27 -15.96 -18.79
N GLY A 29 -11.43 -15.31 -19.01
CA GLY A 29 -12.71 -15.98 -19.28
C GLY A 29 -13.41 -16.52 -18.03
N ARG A 30 -13.07 -16.02 -16.83
CA ARG A 30 -13.82 -16.35 -15.62
C ARG A 30 -15.13 -15.56 -15.56
N SER A 31 -16.08 -16.03 -14.75
CA SER A 31 -17.33 -15.30 -14.52
C SER A 31 -17.05 -13.94 -13.86
N LEU A 32 -17.96 -12.97 -14.08
CA LEU A 32 -17.87 -11.64 -13.49
C LEU A 32 -17.85 -11.71 -11.96
N GLU A 33 -18.76 -12.49 -11.38
CA GLU A 33 -18.87 -12.73 -9.93
C GLU A 33 -17.55 -13.23 -9.34
N TYR A 34 -16.98 -14.30 -9.91
CA TYR A 34 -15.70 -14.84 -9.46
C TYR A 34 -14.55 -13.82 -9.58
N SER A 35 -14.55 -13.02 -10.65
CA SER A 35 -13.49 -12.02 -10.88
C SER A 35 -13.55 -10.91 -9.83
N ILE A 36 -14.75 -10.46 -9.47
CA ILE A 36 -14.97 -9.45 -8.43
C ILE A 36 -14.57 -10.01 -7.05
N GLU A 37 -15.04 -11.21 -6.69
CA GLU A 37 -14.69 -11.85 -5.42
C GLU A 37 -13.17 -12.00 -5.27
N PHE A 38 -12.52 -12.51 -6.33
CA PHE A 38 -11.08 -12.64 -6.38
C PHE A 38 -10.39 -11.29 -6.19
N GLY A 39 -10.82 -10.27 -6.93
CA GLY A 39 -10.26 -8.93 -6.85
C GLY A 39 -10.36 -8.32 -5.46
N ILE A 40 -11.52 -8.43 -4.80
CA ILE A 40 -11.74 -7.89 -3.45
C ILE A 40 -10.84 -8.60 -2.43
N LEU A 41 -10.89 -9.94 -2.41
CA LEU A 41 -10.13 -10.73 -1.44
C LEU A 41 -8.63 -10.45 -1.55
N TRP A 42 -8.08 -10.50 -2.76
CA TRP A 42 -6.65 -10.32 -2.97
C TRP A 42 -6.20 -8.87 -2.85
N ALA A 43 -7.04 -7.88 -3.16
CA ALA A 43 -6.73 -6.47 -2.89
C ALA A 43 -6.60 -6.21 -1.38
N LEU A 44 -7.53 -6.75 -0.57
CA LEU A 44 -7.50 -6.62 0.88
C LEU A 44 -6.30 -7.33 1.50
N VAL A 45 -5.99 -8.56 1.08
CA VAL A 45 -4.81 -9.31 1.53
C VAL A 45 -3.54 -8.53 1.21
N SER A 46 -3.40 -8.05 -0.03
CA SER A 46 -2.22 -7.30 -0.47
C SER A 46 -2.00 -6.04 0.36
N ILE A 47 -3.04 -5.20 0.49
CA ILE A 47 -2.96 -3.96 1.27
C ILE A 47 -2.64 -4.24 2.74
N THR A 48 -3.22 -5.28 3.31
CA THR A 48 -2.97 -5.66 4.71
C THR A 48 -1.50 -5.99 4.94
N ILE A 49 -0.88 -6.79 4.06
CA ILE A 49 0.54 -7.14 4.16
C ILE A 49 1.43 -5.90 4.10
N PHE A 50 1.19 -5.00 3.12
CA PHE A 50 1.96 -3.76 3.00
C PHE A 50 1.76 -2.82 4.19
N ALA A 51 0.53 -2.69 4.68
CA ALA A 51 0.18 -1.87 5.84
C ALA A 51 0.89 -2.37 7.11
N ILE A 52 0.85 -3.68 7.37
CA ILE A 52 1.53 -4.29 8.52
C ILE A 52 3.04 -4.08 8.41
N ARG A 53 3.63 -4.32 7.23
CA ARG A 53 5.08 -4.15 7.05
C ARG A 53 5.52 -2.71 7.26
N ARG A 54 4.76 -1.75 6.72
CA ARG A 54 5.02 -0.32 6.89
C ARG A 54 4.88 0.11 8.35
N PHE A 55 3.85 -0.38 9.04
CA PHE A 55 3.65 -0.13 10.47
C PHE A 55 4.81 -0.69 11.31
N TYR A 56 5.25 -1.91 11.02
CA TYR A 56 6.41 -2.52 11.68
C TYR A 56 7.68 -1.68 11.50
N ASN A 57 7.99 -1.28 10.25
CA ASN A 57 9.16 -0.46 9.95
C ASN A 57 9.11 0.89 10.67
N TYR A 58 7.94 1.54 10.67
CA TYR A 58 7.72 2.79 11.39
C TYR A 58 7.95 2.61 12.90
N ARG A 59 7.40 1.56 13.52
CA ARG A 59 7.56 1.28 14.95
C ARG A 59 9.00 0.95 15.35
N LYS A 60 9.79 0.41 14.43
CA LYS A 60 11.19 0.04 14.64
C LYS A 60 12.17 1.13 14.18
N ASN A 61 11.70 2.31 13.76
CA ASN A 61 12.54 3.38 13.18
C ASN A 61 13.43 2.90 12.02
N ILE A 62 12.97 1.92 11.24
CA ILE A 62 13.68 1.42 10.07
C ILE A 62 13.36 2.37 8.91
N ASN A 63 14.39 3.04 8.37
CA ASN A 63 14.21 3.97 7.27
C ASN A 63 13.78 3.22 5.98
N CYS A 64 12.60 3.58 5.47
CA CYS A 64 12.11 3.15 4.17
C CYS A 64 12.22 4.34 3.20
N VAL A 65 13.18 4.27 2.28
CA VAL A 65 13.49 5.31 1.28
C VAL A 65 12.25 5.69 0.46
N VAL A 66 11.42 4.70 0.10
CA VAL A 66 10.20 4.89 -0.69
C VAL A 66 9.05 5.46 0.16
N CYS A 67 9.01 5.14 1.45
CA CYS A 67 7.88 5.47 2.32
C CYS A 67 7.94 6.92 2.85
N ASN A 68 9.15 7.44 3.09
CA ASN A 68 9.41 8.78 3.62
C ASN A 68 8.53 9.12 4.86
N ASP A 69 8.48 8.18 5.81
CA ASP A 69 7.65 8.27 7.02
C ASP A 69 8.41 8.82 8.25
N LEU A 70 9.74 8.78 8.20
CA LEU A 70 10.66 9.24 9.24
C LEU A 70 11.37 10.51 8.73
N PRO A 71 11.65 11.50 9.60
CA PRO A 71 12.46 12.65 9.21
C PRO A 71 13.87 12.17 8.82
N ASN A 72 14.39 12.66 7.71
CA ASN A 72 15.79 12.44 7.34
C ASN A 72 16.68 13.23 8.29
N ASN A 73 17.51 12.57 9.09
CA ASN A 73 18.52 13.21 9.96
C ASN A 73 19.69 13.87 9.18
N HIS A 74 19.45 14.34 7.96
CA HIS A 74 20.41 15.11 7.14
C HIS A 74 20.06 16.60 7.09
N GLN A 75 19.43 17.14 8.15
CA GLN A 75 19.27 18.58 8.36
C GLN A 75 19.94 19.05 9.66
N ASP A 76 21.07 18.45 10.02
CA ASP A 76 21.96 18.97 11.06
C ASP A 76 23.40 18.97 10.56
N SER A 77 23.65 19.69 9.46
CA SER A 77 24.97 20.04 8.92
C SER A 77 24.88 21.17 7.88
N ASP A 78 23.98 22.13 8.05
CA ASP A 78 24.12 23.44 7.40
C ASP A 78 24.36 24.49 8.48
N GLY A 79 25.51 24.34 9.12
CA GLY A 79 26.17 25.46 9.75
C GLY A 79 26.97 26.21 8.69
N ARG A 80 26.39 27.25 8.10
CA ARG A 80 27.10 28.49 7.76
C ARG A 80 26.16 29.65 7.47
#